data_AF-A0A6B2UBG9-F1
#
_entry.id   AF-A0A6B2UBG9-F1
#
_cell.length_a   1.000
_cell.length_b   1.000
_cell.length_c   1.000
_cell.angle_alpha   90.00
_cell.angle_beta   90.00
_cell.angle_gamma   90.00
#
_symmetry.space_group_name_H-M   'P 1'
#
loop_
_entity.id
_entity.type
_entity.pdbx_description
1 polymer ?
#
loop_
_entity_poly.entity_id
_entity_poly.type
_entity_poly.pdbx_seq_one_letter_code
_entity_poly.pdbx_strand_id
1 'polypeptide(L)'
;MPEATFLDQATNMIESRWGRSIAELEKRALTRPDEDPLLSVAIRIRSCLVVTDNATRVRQERLHALTRPGRETEFHDLDRITTVASGLRASQAESLTSLRAIGLVIETHEDLDTSPQHAPVASRTQAAVARSAPSTGTKSGTPVPTPAASSQRPVRGPHR
;
A
#
# COMPACT_ATOMS: atom_id res chain seq x y z
N MET A 1 -8.70 24.42 21.21
CA MET A 1 -8.93 23.75 19.91
C MET A 1 -8.44 22.32 20.04
N PRO A 2 -9.24 21.30 19.77
CA PRO A 2 -8.73 19.93 19.69
C PRO A 2 -7.65 19.87 18.61
N GLU A 3 -6.54 19.18 18.91
CA GLU A 3 -5.49 18.93 17.95
C GLU A 3 -6.04 18.03 16.84
N ALA A 4 -5.81 18.39 15.58
CA ALA A 4 -6.30 17.62 14.44
C ALA A 4 -5.67 16.22 14.46
N THR A 5 -6.49 15.17 14.33
CA THR A 5 -5.99 13.80 14.33
C THR A 5 -5.24 13.51 13.03
N PHE A 6 -4.42 12.45 13.03
CA PHE A 6 -3.79 11.97 11.80
C PHE A 6 -4.83 11.58 10.74
N LEU A 7 -5.99 11.06 11.17
CA LEU A 7 -7.11 10.74 10.28
C LEU A 7 -7.73 11.99 9.64
N ASP A 8 -7.87 13.08 10.41
CA ASP A 8 -8.36 14.36 9.88
C ASP A 8 -7.39 14.93 8.84
N GLN A 9 -6.08 14.87 9.14
CA GLN A 9 -5.04 15.29 8.20
C GLN A 9 -5.08 14.47 6.91
N ALA A 10 -5.18 13.14 7.01
CA ALA A 10 -5.27 12.25 5.85
C ALA A 10 -6.52 12.53 5.01
N THR A 11 -7.65 12.77 5.67
CA THR A 11 -8.91 13.12 5.01
C THR A 11 -8.75 14.41 4.23
N ASN A 12 -8.20 15.46 4.86
CA ASN A 12 -7.96 16.74 4.20
C ASN A 12 -7.00 16.64 3.00
N MET A 13 -5.94 15.82 3.10
CA MET A 13 -5.00 15.60 1.99
C MET A 13 -5.67 14.91 0.78
N ILE A 14 -6.53 13.93 1.04
CA ILE A 14 -7.25 13.21 -0.02
C ILE A 14 -8.32 14.13 -0.64
N GLU A 15 -9.11 14.81 0.17
CA GLU A 15 -10.15 15.71 -0.32
C GLU A 15 -9.57 16.89 -1.11
N SER A 16 -8.44 17.45 -0.66
CA SER A 16 -7.78 18.55 -1.38
C SER A 16 -7.24 18.09 -2.74
N ARG A 17 -6.71 16.87 -2.82
CA ARG A 17 -6.12 16.36 -4.07
C ARG A 17 -7.17 16.00 -5.13
N TRP A 18 -8.28 15.41 -4.72
CA TRP A 18 -9.34 14.96 -5.64
C TRP A 18 -10.52 15.94 -5.76
N GLY A 19 -10.56 17.00 -4.94
CA GLY A 19 -11.56 18.06 -5.02
C GLY A 19 -12.99 17.61 -4.68
N ARG A 20 -13.15 16.53 -3.93
CA ARG A 20 -14.44 15.94 -3.55
C ARG A 20 -14.41 15.48 -2.10
N SER A 21 -15.59 15.33 -1.51
CA SER A 21 -15.69 14.78 -0.15
C SER A 21 -15.26 13.32 -0.10
N ILE A 22 -14.75 12.90 1.06
CA ILE A 22 -14.26 11.55 1.26
C ILE A 22 -15.35 10.49 1.03
N ALA A 23 -16.60 10.80 1.37
CA ALA A 23 -17.74 9.91 1.15
C ALA A 23 -18.02 9.66 -0.34
N GLU A 24 -17.88 10.70 -1.18
CA GLU A 24 -17.99 10.55 -2.64
C GLU A 24 -16.83 9.72 -3.20
N LEU A 25 -15.62 9.97 -2.70
CA LEU A 25 -14.41 9.30 -3.15
C LEU A 25 -14.40 7.82 -2.77
N GLU A 26 -14.85 7.45 -1.58
CA GLU A 26 -15.04 6.06 -1.16
C GLU A 26 -16.02 5.34 -2.09
N LYS A 27 -17.17 5.96 -2.39
CA LYS A 27 -18.15 5.40 -3.33
C LYS A 27 -17.55 5.23 -4.72
N ARG A 28 -16.75 6.18 -5.18
CA ARG A 28 -16.09 6.10 -6.49
C ARG A 28 -15.07 4.97 -6.54
N ALA A 29 -14.20 4.87 -5.54
CA ALA A 29 -13.20 3.80 -5.44
C ALA A 29 -13.83 2.40 -5.41
N LEU A 30 -15.00 2.25 -4.78
CA LEU A 30 -15.75 0.99 -4.75
C LEU A 30 -16.42 0.65 -6.08
N THR A 31 -16.97 1.66 -6.76
CA THR A 31 -17.73 1.43 -8.01
C THR A 31 -16.83 1.26 -9.22
N ARG A 32 -15.69 1.95 -9.25
CA ARG A 32 -14.78 1.97 -10.41
C ARG A 32 -13.31 2.06 -9.98
N PRO A 33 -12.76 1.00 -9.36
CA PRO A 33 -11.38 0.99 -8.88
C PRO A 33 -10.34 1.15 -10.00
N ASP A 34 -10.67 0.71 -11.22
CA ASP A 34 -9.75 0.74 -12.38
C ASP A 34 -9.62 2.14 -13.01
N GLU A 35 -10.59 3.04 -12.77
CA GLU A 35 -10.52 4.41 -13.32
C GLU A 35 -9.44 5.25 -12.64
N ASP A 36 -9.22 5.00 -11.35
CA ASP A 36 -8.23 5.71 -10.55
C ASP A 36 -7.63 4.76 -9.50
N PRO A 37 -6.57 4.03 -9.87
CA PRO A 37 -5.94 3.09 -8.95
C PRO A 37 -5.25 3.80 -7.79
N LEU A 38 -4.77 5.04 -7.98
CA LEU A 38 -4.13 5.82 -6.92
C LEU A 38 -5.14 6.28 -5.88
N LEU A 39 -6.34 6.71 -6.30
CA LEU A 39 -7.45 6.98 -5.39
C LEU A 39 -7.81 5.73 -4.56
N SER A 40 -7.92 4.58 -5.23
CA SER A 40 -8.25 3.32 -4.56
C SER A 40 -7.22 2.95 -3.49
N VAL A 41 -5.93 3.16 -3.78
CA VAL A 41 -4.85 2.95 -2.80
C VAL A 41 -4.93 3.96 -1.66
N ALA A 42 -5.14 5.25 -1.93
CA ALA A 42 -5.27 6.29 -0.91
C ALA A 42 -6.44 6.01 0.05
N ILE A 43 -7.61 5.64 -0.48
CA ILE A 43 -8.79 5.27 0.31
C ILE A 43 -8.52 4.03 1.17
N ARG A 44 -7.79 3.05 0.65
CA ARG A 44 -7.43 1.85 1.42
C ARG A 44 -6.44 2.16 2.56
N ILE A 45 -5.45 3.02 2.31
CA ILE A 45 -4.52 3.47 3.36
C ILE A 45 -5.28 4.25 4.44
N ARG A 46 -6.18 5.16 4.06
CA ARG A 46 -7.04 5.88 5.01
C ARG A 46 -7.93 4.92 5.82
N SER A 47 -8.47 3.88 5.19
CA SER A 47 -9.28 2.88 5.89
C SER A 47 -8.47 2.13 6.96
N CYS A 48 -7.20 1.80 6.70
CA CYS A 48 -6.30 1.27 7.71
C CYS A 48 -6.04 2.28 8.84
N LEU A 49 -5.90 3.56 8.49
CA LEU A 49 -5.68 4.64 9.46
C LEU A 49 -6.84 4.82 10.45
N VAL A 50 -8.09 4.60 10.03
CA VAL A 50 -9.27 4.62 10.93
C VAL A 50 -9.10 3.59 12.07
N VAL A 51 -8.55 2.42 11.75
CA VAL A 51 -8.31 1.36 12.75
C VAL A 51 -7.20 1.77 13.72
N THR A 52 -6.10 2.31 13.22
CA THR A 52 -4.96 2.73 14.07
C THR A 52 -5.29 3.97 14.90
N ASP A 53 -6.13 4.87 14.40
CA ASP A 53 -6.63 6.04 15.14
C ASP A 53 -7.49 5.61 16.33
N ASN A 54 -8.45 4.70 16.12
CA ASN A 54 -9.24 4.14 17.22
C ASN A 54 -8.35 3.42 18.25
N ALA A 55 -7.37 2.63 17.78
CA ALA A 55 -6.42 1.98 18.68
C ALA A 55 -5.58 3.00 19.49
N THR A 56 -5.20 4.12 18.87
CA THR A 56 -4.50 5.24 19.52
C THR A 56 -5.39 5.86 20.61
N ARG A 57 -6.65 6.19 20.30
CA ARG A 57 -7.61 6.74 21.26
C ARG A 57 -7.81 5.80 22.46
N VAL A 58 -8.05 4.51 22.22
CA VAL A 58 -8.23 3.52 23.29
C VAL A 58 -6.97 3.40 24.17
N ARG A 59 -5.77 3.43 23.58
CA ARG A 59 -4.51 3.40 24.34
C ARG A 59 -4.28 4.68 25.12
N GLN A 60 -4.63 5.85 24.59
CA GLN A 60 -4.59 7.12 25.31
C GLN A 60 -5.55 7.12 26.51
N GLU A 61 -6.80 6.70 26.32
CA GLU A 61 -7.79 6.57 27.39
C GLU A 61 -7.31 5.61 28.48
N ARG A 62 -6.76 4.45 28.08
CA ARG A 62 -6.24 3.46 29.02
C ARG A 62 -5.00 3.97 29.77
N LEU A 63 -4.09 4.66 29.08
CA LEU A 63 -2.92 5.26 29.73
C LEU A 63 -3.35 6.33 30.73
N HIS A 64 -4.26 7.22 30.32
CA HIS A 64 -4.82 8.25 31.18
C HIS A 64 -5.52 7.67 32.42
N ALA A 65 -6.27 6.58 32.27
CA ALA A 65 -6.89 5.90 33.41
C ALA A 65 -5.85 5.34 34.40
N LEU A 66 -4.71 4.84 33.90
CA LEU A 66 -3.64 4.30 34.74
C LEU A 66 -2.80 5.39 35.42
N THR A 67 -2.67 6.56 34.78
CA THR A 67 -1.85 7.69 35.25
C THR A 67 -2.68 8.85 35.79
N ARG A 68 -3.98 8.63 36.05
CA ARG A 68 -4.90 9.69 36.49
C ARG A 68 -4.41 10.31 37.81
N PRO A 69 -4.43 11.64 37.95
CA PRO A 69 -4.10 12.30 39.22
C PRO A 69 -4.96 11.76 40.37
N GLY A 70 -4.32 11.44 41.51
CA GLY A 70 -4.98 10.87 42.68
C GLY A 70 -5.08 9.34 42.68
N ARG A 71 -4.59 8.65 41.65
CA ARG A 71 -4.38 7.21 41.67
C ARG A 71 -2.95 6.91 42.15
N GLU A 72 -2.81 6.16 43.23
CA GLU A 72 -1.52 5.59 43.62
C GLU A 72 -1.19 4.46 42.64
N THR A 73 -0.19 4.68 41.79
CA THR A 73 0.33 3.65 40.89
C THR A 73 1.15 2.65 41.70
N GLU A 74 0.68 1.42 41.77
CA GLU A 74 1.41 0.34 42.41
C GLU A 74 2.54 -0.20 41.51
N PHE A 75 3.50 -0.93 42.08
CA PHE A 75 4.60 -1.52 41.32
C PHE A 75 4.11 -2.43 40.18
N HIS A 76 3.01 -3.15 40.39
CA HIS A 76 2.42 -4.04 39.40
C HIS A 76 1.76 -3.29 38.22
N ASP A 77 1.43 -2.01 38.38
CA ASP A 77 0.92 -1.17 37.29
C ASP A 77 2.01 -0.72 36.32
N LEU A 78 3.29 -0.75 36.72
CA LEU A 78 4.40 -0.25 35.90
C LEU A 78 4.53 -1.01 34.58
N ASP A 79 4.39 -2.34 34.62
CA ASP A 79 4.43 -3.17 33.41
C ASP A 79 3.26 -2.85 32.47
N ARG A 80 2.06 -2.66 33.04
CA ARG A 80 0.86 -2.30 32.29
C ARG A 80 0.97 -0.89 31.67
N ILE A 81 1.47 0.08 32.41
CA ILE A 81 1.73 1.44 31.92
C ILE A 81 2.73 1.40 30.76
N THR A 82 3.84 0.67 30.94
CA THR A 82 4.90 0.56 29.94
C THR A 82 4.38 -0.09 28.66
N THR A 83 3.60 -1.17 28.79
CA THR A 83 2.98 -1.87 27.66
C THR A 83 1.97 -0.99 26.89
N VAL A 84 1.13 -0.24 27.61
CA VAL A 84 0.16 0.67 26.96
C VAL A 84 0.90 1.83 26.28
N ALA A 85 1.92 2.39 26.93
CA ALA A 85 2.70 3.50 26.38
C ALA A 85 3.54 3.10 25.16
N SER A 86 4.14 1.91 25.14
CA SER A 86 4.86 1.39 23.97
C SER A 86 3.89 1.13 22.81
N GLY A 87 2.73 0.52 23.08
CA GLY A 87 1.68 0.32 22.09
C GLY A 87 1.13 1.63 21.53
N LEU A 88 1.03 2.69 22.35
CA LEU A 88 0.60 4.02 21.90
C LEU A 88 1.61 4.63 20.93
N ARG A 89 2.91 4.56 21.26
CA ARG A 89 3.98 5.03 20.34
C ARG A 89 3.98 4.26 19.03
N ALA A 90 3.75 2.95 19.08
CA ALA A 90 3.65 2.12 17.88
C ALA A 90 2.51 2.57 16.96
N SER A 91 1.28 2.80 17.49
CA SER A 91 0.18 3.26 16.65
C SER A 91 0.33 4.68 16.13
N GLN A 92 1.01 5.57 16.87
CA GLN A 92 1.38 6.89 16.36
C GLN A 92 2.35 6.77 15.19
N ALA A 93 3.36 5.90 15.28
CA ALA A 93 4.30 5.64 14.20
C ALA A 93 3.63 5.02 12.96
N GLU A 94 2.69 4.09 13.15
CA GLU A 94 1.85 3.52 12.08
C GLU A 94 0.98 4.59 11.40
N SER A 95 0.40 5.49 12.19
CA SER A 95 -0.43 6.59 11.68
C SER A 95 0.40 7.58 10.85
N LEU A 96 1.60 7.93 11.32
CA LEU A 96 2.56 8.76 10.57
C LEU A 96 3.02 8.09 9.27
N THR A 97 3.28 6.78 9.31
CA THR A 97 3.64 6.01 8.12
C THR A 97 2.52 6.03 7.09
N SER A 98 1.27 5.89 7.55
CA SER A 98 0.08 5.95 6.68
C SER A 98 -0.08 7.32 6.04
N LEU A 99 0.15 8.41 6.79
CA LEU A 99 0.14 9.76 6.23
C LEU A 99 1.22 9.99 5.17
N ARG A 100 2.45 9.55 5.43
CA ARG A 100 3.54 9.63 4.44
C ARG A 100 3.20 8.82 3.19
N ALA A 101 2.62 7.64 3.34
CA ALA A 101 2.19 6.83 2.21
C ALA A 101 1.11 7.52 1.37
N ILE A 102 0.13 8.19 2.00
CA ILE A 102 -0.86 9.01 1.29
C ILE A 102 -0.18 10.18 0.56
N GLY A 103 0.76 10.86 1.21
CA GLY A 103 1.57 11.92 0.57
C GLY A 103 2.27 11.44 -0.70
N LEU A 104 2.96 10.29 -0.63
CA LEU A 104 3.63 9.69 -1.79
C LEU A 104 2.66 9.31 -2.92
N VAL A 105 1.46 8.83 -2.59
CA VAL A 105 0.42 8.52 -3.59
C VAL A 105 -0.03 9.80 -4.29
N ILE A 106 -0.19 10.90 -3.55
CA ILE A 106 -0.57 12.20 -4.09
C ILE A 106 0.54 12.76 -5.00
N GLU A 107 1.79 12.74 -4.54
CA GLU A 107 2.96 13.14 -5.34
C GLU A 107 3.02 12.33 -6.65
N THR A 108 2.86 11.01 -6.57
CA THR A 108 2.83 10.13 -7.75
C THR A 108 1.69 10.48 -8.70
N HIS A 109 0.52 10.87 -8.19
CA HIS A 109 -0.60 11.30 -9.01
C HIS A 109 -0.29 12.63 -9.73
N GLU A 110 0.37 13.57 -9.06
CA GLU A 110 0.82 14.84 -9.67
C GLU A 110 1.87 14.64 -10.75
N ASP A 111 2.79 13.68 -10.56
CA ASP A 111 3.79 13.31 -11.57
C ASP A 111 3.14 12.73 -12.84
N LEU A 112 2.10 11.90 -12.69
CA LEU A 112 1.34 11.34 -13.82
C LEU A 112 0.56 12.41 -14.58
N ASP A 113 0.02 13.41 -13.89
CA ASP A 113 -0.69 14.53 -14.53
C ASP A 113 0.27 15.45 -15.31
N THR A 114 1.51 15.58 -14.83
CA THR A 114 2.51 16.51 -15.38
C THR A 114 3.38 15.88 -16.47
N SER A 115 3.50 14.54 -16.51
CA SER A 115 4.38 13.83 -17.44
C SER A 115 3.61 13.15 -18.58
N PRO A 116 3.59 13.72 -19.80
CA PRO A 116 2.91 13.12 -20.95
C PRO A 116 3.58 11.83 -21.48
N GLN A 117 4.68 11.37 -20.85
CA GLN A 117 5.50 10.23 -21.31
C GLN A 117 5.20 8.91 -20.57
N HIS A 118 4.41 8.93 -19.48
CA HIS A 118 4.01 7.70 -18.82
C HIS A 118 2.80 7.08 -19.51
N ALA A 119 3.04 6.34 -20.60
CA ALA A 119 2.09 5.38 -21.14
C ALA A 119 2.26 4.05 -20.38
N PRO A 120 1.48 3.74 -19.33
CA PRO A 120 1.69 2.55 -18.55
C PRO A 120 0.82 1.43 -19.16
N VAL A 121 1.35 0.21 -19.09
CA VAL A 121 0.68 -1.04 -19.52
C VAL A 121 0.55 -1.22 -21.03
N ALA A 122 0.01 -0.28 -21.81
CA ALA A 122 -0.21 -0.46 -23.26
C ALA A 122 1.09 -0.78 -24.02
N SER A 123 2.17 -0.06 -23.73
CA SER A 123 3.50 -0.30 -24.30
C SER A 123 4.11 -1.64 -23.83
N ARG A 124 3.80 -2.08 -22.60
CA ARG A 124 4.29 -3.35 -22.05
C ARG A 124 3.54 -4.55 -22.61
N THR A 125 2.22 -4.45 -22.83
CA THR A 125 1.42 -5.43 -23.57
C THR A 125 1.81 -5.46 -25.04
N GLN A 126 2.09 -4.31 -25.67
CA GLN A 126 2.56 -4.25 -27.05
C GLN A 126 3.95 -4.87 -27.20
N ALA A 127 4.87 -4.66 -26.24
CA ALA A 127 6.17 -5.34 -26.20
C ALA A 127 6.08 -6.84 -25.87
N ALA A 128 5.02 -7.30 -25.18
CA ALA A 128 4.77 -8.72 -24.96
C ALA A 128 4.12 -9.39 -26.19
N VAL A 129 3.22 -8.69 -26.88
CA VAL A 129 2.60 -9.13 -28.13
C VAL A 129 3.61 -9.15 -29.27
N ALA A 130 4.50 -8.15 -29.37
CA ALA A 130 5.60 -8.16 -30.35
C ALA A 130 6.57 -9.33 -30.16
N ARG A 131 6.77 -9.81 -28.93
CA ARG A 131 7.56 -11.02 -28.62
C ARG A 131 6.78 -12.33 -28.83
N SER A 132 5.45 -12.26 -28.87
CA SER A 132 4.57 -13.43 -29.06
C SER A 132 4.01 -13.51 -30.49
N ALA A 133 4.37 -12.57 -31.37
CA ALA A 133 4.01 -12.63 -32.77
C ALA A 133 4.66 -13.89 -33.38
N PRO A 134 3.89 -14.84 -33.93
CA PRO A 134 4.45 -15.99 -34.60
C PRO A 134 5.17 -15.48 -35.84
N SER A 135 6.43 -15.88 -36.01
CA SER A 135 7.10 -15.73 -37.30
C SER A 135 6.22 -16.41 -38.35
N THR A 136 5.68 -15.62 -39.28
CA THR A 136 5.10 -16.16 -40.51
C THR A 136 6.25 -16.70 -41.34
N GLY A 137 6.70 -17.90 -40.97
CA GLY A 137 7.61 -18.72 -41.73
C GLY A 137 6.89 -19.18 -42.98
N THR A 138 7.17 -18.50 -44.08
CA THR A 138 6.93 -19.03 -45.43
C THR A 138 7.75 -20.31 -45.57
N LYS A 139 7.08 -21.46 -45.64
CA LYS A 139 7.69 -22.76 -45.91
C LYS A 139 8.23 -22.80 -47.33
N SER A 140 9.52 -23.15 -47.48
CA SER A 140 9.94 -24.18 -48.45
C SER A 140 11.41 -24.56 -48.24
N GLY A 141 11.66 -25.86 -48.09
CA GLY A 141 13.01 -26.45 -48.18
C GLY A 141 13.38 -27.35 -47.01
N THR A 142 12.89 -28.59 -47.01
CA THR A 142 13.56 -29.69 -46.29
C THR A 142 14.78 -30.13 -47.12
N PRO A 143 15.92 -30.45 -46.49
CA PRO A 143 16.28 -31.88 -46.47
C PRO A 143 16.88 -32.35 -45.12
N VAL A 144 16.28 -33.43 -44.60
CA VAL A 144 16.81 -34.68 -44.03
C VAL A 144 17.98 -34.66 -42.99
N PRO A 145 17.97 -35.56 -41.98
CA PRO A 145 18.63 -35.37 -40.68
C PRO A 145 19.92 -36.20 -40.48
N THR A 146 20.75 -35.79 -39.52
CA THR A 146 21.79 -36.64 -38.90
C THR A 146 22.05 -36.21 -37.44
N PRO A 147 22.50 -37.13 -36.56
CA PRO A 147 21.95 -37.25 -35.21
C PRO A 147 22.83 -36.72 -34.07
N ALA A 148 22.15 -36.56 -32.92
CA ALA A 148 22.60 -36.78 -31.55
C ALA A 148 23.83 -36.03 -31.02
N ALA A 149 23.56 -35.05 -30.16
CA ALA A 149 24.28 -34.89 -28.90
C ALA A 149 23.26 -34.55 -27.81
N SER A 150 22.84 -35.59 -27.10
CA SER A 150 21.98 -35.52 -25.93
C SER A 150 22.74 -35.05 -24.69
N SER A 151 21.99 -34.37 -23.81
CA SER A 151 22.19 -34.31 -22.35
C SER A 151 23.29 -33.33 -21.88
N GLN A 152 23.10 -32.47 -20.88
CA GLN A 152 22.39 -32.70 -19.62
C GLN A 152 21.84 -31.41 -18.98
N ARG A 153 20.65 -31.56 -18.42
CA ARG A 153 20.07 -30.82 -17.29
C ARG A 153 20.70 -31.38 -16.00
N PRO A 154 21.20 -30.58 -15.05
CA PRO A 154 21.35 -31.07 -13.68
C PRO A 154 20.03 -30.88 -12.94
N VAL A 155 19.37 -32.00 -12.65
CA VAL A 155 18.35 -32.11 -11.61
C VAL A 155 19.05 -32.18 -10.26
N ARG A 156 18.48 -31.46 -9.30
CA ARG A 156 18.60 -31.61 -7.84
C ARG A 156 18.89 -33.05 -7.38
N GLY A 157 19.84 -33.21 -6.47
CA GLY A 157 19.99 -34.41 -5.64
C GLY A 157 20.11 -34.03 -4.14
N PRO A 158 19.48 -34.76 -3.19
CA PRO A 158 19.56 -34.51 -1.75
C PRO A 158 20.47 -35.51 -1.00
N HIS A 159 20.58 -35.29 0.33
CA HIS A 159 21.13 -36.12 1.40
C HIS A 159 22.65 -35.97 1.62
N ARG A 160 23.15 -35.72 2.84
CA ARG A 160 22.86 -36.42 4.11
C ARG A 160 23.21 -35.55 5.32
#